data_AF-F2L5J0-F1
#
_entry.id   AF-F2L5J0-F1
#
_cell.length_a   1.000
_cell.length_b   1.000
_cell.length_c   1.000
_cell.angle_alpha   90.00
_cell.angle_beta   90.00
_cell.angle_gamma   90.00
#
_symmetry.space_group_name_H-M   'P 1'
#
loop_
_entity.id
_entity.type
_entity.pdbx_description
1 polymer ?
#
loop_
_entity_poly.entity_id
_entity_poly.type
_entity_poly.pdbx_seq_one_letter_code
_entity_poly.pdbx_strand_id
1 'polypeptide(L)' 'MARRYCPVCRKSVDEVVQREGNLVVKKCPNCGYVFAKYELKGAAAK' A
#
# COMPACT_ATOMS: atom_id res chain seq x y z
N MET A 1 0.34 -7.89 10.15
CA MET A 1 0.15 -6.61 9.44
C MET A 1 0.88 -5.51 10.18
N ALA A 2 1.61 -4.66 9.47
CA ALA A 2 2.31 -3.53 10.09
C ALA A 2 1.30 -2.38 10.27
N ARG A 3 0.98 -2.04 11.52
CA ARG A 3 0.19 -0.84 11.83
C ARG A 3 1.01 0.38 11.41
N ARG A 4 0.46 1.20 10.51
CA ARG A 4 1.14 2.38 9.97
C ARG A 4 0.40 3.64 10.40
N TYR A 5 1.17 4.64 10.84
CA TYR A 5 0.60 5.93 11.17
C TYR A 5 0.30 6.70 9.89
N CYS A 6 -0.96 7.04 9.69
CA CYS A 6 -1.44 7.82 8.57
C CYS A 6 -1.16 9.32 8.81
N PRO A 7 -0.33 10.00 8.00
CA PRO A 7 -0.03 11.43 8.22
C PRO A 7 -1.25 12.33 7.97
N VAL A 8 -2.21 11.88 7.14
CA VAL A 8 -3.43 12.65 6.81
C VAL A 8 -4.47 12.54 7.91
N CYS A 9 -4.84 11.30 8.25
CA CYS A 9 -5.91 10.99 9.17
C CYS A 9 -5.47 10.88 10.63
N ARG A 10 -4.15 10.97 10.90
CA ARG A 10 -3.51 10.93 12.22
C ARG A 10 -3.91 9.73 13.09
N LYS A 11 -4.37 8.66 12.43
CA LYS A 11 -4.80 7.42 13.05
C LYS A 11 -3.81 6.32 12.70
N SER A 12 -3.59 5.41 13.64
CA SER A 12 -2.97 4.13 13.36
C SER A 12 -3.95 3.29 12.55
N VAL A 13 -3.59 2.99 11.31
CA VAL A 13 -4.40 2.17 10.41
C VAL A 13 -3.62 0.92 10.02
N ASP A 14 -4.37 -0.13 9.70
CA ASP A 14 -3.77 -1.30 9.08
C ASP A 14 -3.46 -0.99 7.61
N GLU A 15 -2.23 -1.25 7.17
CA GLU A 15 -1.81 -1.01 5.80
C GLU A 15 -2.56 -1.97 4.85
N VAL A 16 -3.45 -1.42 4.03
CA VAL A 16 -4.14 -2.22 3.01
C VAL A 16 -3.25 -2.29 1.77
N VAL A 17 -2.84 -3.50 1.42
CA VAL A 17 -2.07 -3.79 0.22
C VAL A 17 -3.03 -4.28 -0.86
N GLN A 18 -3.31 -3.43 -1.84
CA GLN A 18 -4.00 -3.84 -3.06
C GLN A 18 -2.98 -4.27 -4.11
N ARG A 19 -3.21 -5.45 -4.68
CA ARG A 19 -2.42 -5.99 -5.79
C ARG A 19 -3.32 -6.04 -7.00
N GLU A 20 -3.02 -5.22 -8.01
CA GLU A 20 -3.68 -5.23 -9.31
C GLU A 20 -2.67 -5.69 -10.37
N GLY A 21 -2.66 -7.00 -10.64
CA GLY A 21 -1.70 -7.62 -11.55
C GLY A 21 -0.25 -7.36 -11.13
N ASN A 22 0.43 -6.49 -11.87
CA ASN A 22 1.81 -6.08 -11.60
C ASN A 22 1.94 -4.85 -10.70
N LEU A 23 0.84 -4.22 -10.30
CA LEU A 23 0.88 -3.01 -9.47
C LEU A 23 0.54 -3.35 -8.02
N VAL A 24 1.43 -2.95 -7.10
CA VAL A 24 1.18 -3.02 -5.67
C VAL A 24 0.96 -1.60 -5.14
N VAL A 25 -0.24 -1.38 -4.59
CA VAL A 25 -0.64 -0.13 -3.96
C VAL A 25 -0.89 -0.38 -2.49
N LYS A 26 -0.06 0.23 -1.65
CA LYS A 26 -0.22 0.26 -0.20
C LYS A 26 -0.91 1.56 0.16
N LYS A 27 -2.14 1.49 0.69
CA LYS A 27 -2.92 2.69 1.01
C LYS A 27 -3.62 2.60 2.37
N CYS A 28 -3.93 3.77 2.91
CA CYS A 28 -4.73 3.93 4.10
C CYS A 28 -6.20 3.62 3.80
N PRO A 29 -6.85 2.71 4.55
CA PRO A 29 -8.26 2.38 4.35
C PRO A 29 -9.22 3.51 4.79
N ASN A 30 -8.78 4.42 5.66
CA ASN A 30 -9.65 5.47 6.22
C ASN A 30 -9.77 6.71 5.32
N CYS A 31 -8.69 7.11 4.65
CA CYS A 31 -8.65 8.36 3.87
C CYS A 31 -8.09 8.19 2.46
N GLY A 32 -7.65 6.99 2.07
CA GLY A 32 -7.09 6.73 0.75
C GLY A 32 -5.63 7.14 0.55
N TYR A 33 -4.95 7.68 1.57
CA TYR A 33 -3.54 8.06 1.47
C TYR A 33 -2.66 6.90 1.01
N VAL A 34 -1.93 7.07 -0.08
CA VAL A 34 -1.04 6.03 -0.63
C VAL A 34 0.30 6.08 0.11
N PHE A 35 0.59 5.05 0.90
CA PHE A 35 1.86 4.91 1.60
C PHE A 35 3.00 4.53 0.67
N ALA A 36 2.72 3.65 -0.30
CA ALA A 36 3.68 3.25 -1.31
C ALA A 36 2.94 2.71 -2.52
N LYS A 37 3.43 3.03 -3.71
CA LYS A 37 2.96 2.49 -4.98
C LYS A 37 4.18 2.03 -5.75
N TYR A 38 4.24 0.75 -6.08
CA TYR A 38 5.32 0.20 -6.86
C TYR A 38 4.82 -0.88 -7.81
N GLU A 39 5.45 -0.96 -8.96
CA GLU A 39 5.22 -2.02 -9.93
C GLU A 39 6.21 -3.16 -9.63
N LEU A 40 5.71 -4.39 -9.61
CA LEU A 40 6.51 -5.60 -9.55
C LEU A 40 7.11 -5.85 -10.94
N LYS A 41 8.15 -5.10 -11.30
CA LYS A 41 9.04 -5.45 -12.42
C LYS A 41 9.93 -6.61 -11.99
N GLY A 42 9.41 -7.85 -11.96
CA GLY A 42 10.28 -8.98 -11.61
C GLY A 42 9.70 -10.37 -11.36
N ALA A 43 8.43 -10.66 -11.66
CA ALA A 43 7.94 -12.05 -11.59
C ALA A 43 7.92 -12.77 -12.95
N ALA A 44 8.70 -12.28 -13.93
CA ALA A 44 8.89 -12.93 -15.22
C ALA A 44 10.29 -12.59 -15.76
N ALA A 45 11.33 -13.00 -15.03
CA ALA A 45 12.69 -13.04 -15.57
C ALA A 45 13.54 -14.03 -14.75
N LYS A 46 13.26 -15.32 -14.87
CA LYS A 46 14.17 -16.31 -15.49
C LYS A 46 13.54 -17.70 -15.47
#